data_AF-A0A1E3NLS7-F1
#
_entry.id   AF-A0A1E3NLS7-F1
#
_cell.length_a   1.000
_cell.length_b   1.000
_cell.length_c   1.000
_cell.angle_alpha   90.00
_cell.angle_beta   90.00
_cell.angle_gamma   90.00
#
_symmetry.space_group_name_H-M   'P 1'
#
loop_
_entity.id
_entity.type
_entity.pdbx_description
1 polymer ?
#
loop_
_entity_poly.entity_id
_entity_poly.type
_entity_poly.pdbx_seq_one_letter_code
_entity_poly.pdbx_strand_id
1 'polypeptide(L)'
;MEYKKTRRYLPKTFFRLITLQSGLELILLYTAINKMSGVFGLLSLFTNHKINFMQWTYYVLNTLVLIITVMCYLHIKKLTTAALANISLNTDSNLPTIKILAFFVLVYITDFFIGNIFMVYLTKMWFMEEYASSQTAAGSTSTVTKSARLIKRVSNVLSEQSASEVYEVFVSVVTVVVSEIIRIYFISIALSYYLRLRRRISRPCSGFGTYFVDFLDKLN
;
A
#
# COMPACT_ATOMS: atom_id res chain seq x y z
N MET A 1 -30.74 12.99 -17.98
CA MET A 1 -30.21 14.06 -17.09
C MET A 1 -29.95 13.54 -15.66
N GLU A 2 -29.48 12.29 -15.51
CA GLU A 2 -29.43 11.60 -14.21
C GLU A 2 -27.99 11.36 -13.69
N TYR A 3 -26.98 11.78 -14.46
CA TYR A 3 -25.55 11.52 -14.19
C TYR A 3 -24.90 12.48 -13.17
N LYS A 4 -25.68 13.33 -12.49
CA LYS A 4 -25.15 14.36 -11.58
C LYS A 4 -25.15 13.93 -10.11
N LYS A 5 -25.86 12.85 -9.75
CA LYS A 5 -26.24 12.57 -8.34
C LYS A 5 -25.22 11.74 -7.54
N THR A 6 -24.44 10.87 -8.18
CA THR A 6 -23.42 10.02 -7.53
C THR A 6 -22.14 10.78 -7.13
N ARG A 7 -21.88 11.94 -7.73
CA ARG A 7 -20.60 12.67 -7.62
C ARG A 7 -20.43 13.55 -6.37
N ARG A 8 -21.33 13.46 -5.40
CA ARG A 8 -21.25 14.28 -4.17
C ARG A 8 -20.17 13.77 -3.19
N TYR A 9 -19.79 12.50 -3.29
CA TYR A 9 -18.95 11.82 -2.29
C TYR A 9 -17.46 11.73 -2.66
N LEU A 10 -17.06 12.04 -3.90
CA LEU A 10 -15.65 11.95 -4.32
C LEU A 10 -14.88 13.25 -4.07
N PRO A 11 -13.66 13.20 -3.50
CA PRO A 11 -12.87 14.38 -3.20
C PRO A 11 -12.48 15.16 -4.46
N LYS A 12 -12.79 16.46 -4.47
CA LYS A 12 -12.44 17.38 -5.58
C LYS A 12 -11.04 17.98 -5.45
N THR A 13 -10.42 17.86 -4.30
CA THR A 13 -9.16 18.51 -3.90
C THR A 13 -8.47 17.61 -2.88
N PHE A 14 -7.13 17.51 -2.96
CA PHE A 14 -6.34 16.77 -1.98
C PHE A 14 -6.22 17.60 -0.70
N PHE A 15 -6.72 17.08 0.43
CA PHE A 15 -6.83 17.81 1.71
C PHE A 15 -7.45 19.22 1.61
N ARG A 16 -8.33 19.48 0.63
CA ARG A 16 -8.88 20.83 0.32
C ARG A 16 -7.87 21.92 -0.05
N LEU A 17 -6.56 21.65 0.01
CA LEU A 17 -5.51 22.63 -0.19
C LEU A 17 -4.72 22.41 -1.49
N ILE A 18 -4.56 21.15 -1.92
CA ILE A 18 -3.64 20.77 -2.99
C ILE A 18 -4.42 20.29 -4.22
N THR A 19 -3.84 20.50 -5.41
CA THR A 19 -4.41 20.00 -6.66
C THR A 19 -4.51 18.48 -6.65
N LEU A 20 -5.52 17.94 -7.32
CA LEU A 20 -5.76 16.49 -7.37
C LEU A 20 -4.60 15.73 -8.03
N GLN A 21 -3.83 16.41 -8.89
CA GLN A 21 -2.66 15.88 -9.58
C GLN A 21 -1.49 15.71 -8.62
N SER A 22 -1.13 16.77 -7.89
CA SER A 22 -0.05 16.69 -6.88
C SER A 22 -0.40 15.68 -5.78
N GLY A 23 -1.68 15.58 -5.41
CA GLY A 23 -2.15 14.53 -4.50
C GLY A 23 -1.91 13.12 -5.03
N LEU A 24 -2.20 12.86 -6.31
CA LEU A 24 -1.92 11.56 -6.92
C LEU A 24 -0.43 11.26 -7.01
N GLU A 25 0.41 12.26 -7.36
CA GLU A 25 1.87 12.07 -7.38
C GLU A 25 2.42 11.70 -6.01
N LEU A 26 1.89 12.32 -4.94
CA LEU A 26 2.27 11.99 -3.56
C LEU A 26 1.82 10.58 -3.17
N ILE A 27 0.61 10.16 -3.57
CA ILE A 27 0.12 8.79 -3.35
C ILE A 27 1.01 7.76 -4.06
N LEU A 28 1.43 8.05 -5.30
CA LEU A 28 2.33 7.18 -6.06
C LEU A 28 3.70 7.08 -5.39
N LEU A 29 4.25 8.18 -4.91
CA LEU A 29 5.52 8.18 -4.18
C LEU A 29 5.42 7.40 -2.87
N TYR A 30 4.38 7.66 -2.08
CA TYR A 30 4.10 6.93 -0.84
C TYR A 30 3.95 5.42 -1.10
N THR A 31 3.19 5.06 -2.13
CA THR A 31 2.98 3.66 -2.52
C THR A 31 4.28 3.02 -2.99
N ALA A 32 5.09 3.72 -3.78
CA ALA A 32 6.38 3.21 -4.24
C ALA A 32 7.30 2.89 -3.05
N ILE A 33 7.47 3.83 -2.12
CA ILE A 33 8.28 3.63 -0.91
C ILE A 33 7.76 2.44 -0.09
N ASN A 34 6.43 2.38 0.14
CA ASN A 34 5.83 1.30 0.90
C ASN A 34 6.03 -0.09 0.24
N LYS A 35 6.04 -0.14 -1.09
CA LYS A 35 6.21 -1.38 -1.86
C LYS A 35 7.67 -1.77 -2.12
N MET A 36 8.64 -0.93 -1.76
CA MET A 36 10.07 -1.28 -1.79
C MET A 36 10.39 -2.50 -0.93
N SER A 37 9.61 -2.74 0.12
CA SER A 37 9.70 -3.94 0.96
C SER A 37 9.65 -5.25 0.14
N GLY A 38 8.91 -5.29 -0.97
CA GLY A 38 8.88 -6.45 -1.86
C GLY A 38 10.23 -6.73 -2.52
N VAL A 39 10.90 -5.67 -3.01
CA VAL A 39 12.22 -5.79 -3.64
C VAL A 39 13.23 -6.29 -2.61
N PHE A 40 13.29 -5.65 -1.44
CA PHE A 40 14.21 -6.07 -0.37
C PHE A 40 13.93 -7.50 0.13
N GLY A 41 12.66 -7.89 0.22
CA GLY A 41 12.27 -9.26 0.54
C GLY A 41 12.76 -10.28 -0.48
N LEU A 42 12.66 -9.98 -1.78
CA LEU A 42 13.22 -10.84 -2.83
C LEU A 42 14.76 -10.89 -2.78
N LEU A 43 15.43 -9.78 -2.45
CA LEU A 43 16.89 -9.78 -2.31
C LEU A 43 17.38 -10.74 -1.22
N SER A 44 16.59 -10.96 -0.15
CA SER A 44 16.96 -11.89 0.92
C SER A 44 17.00 -13.37 0.51
N LEU A 45 16.41 -13.72 -0.64
CA LEU A 45 16.59 -15.07 -1.23
C LEU A 45 18.03 -15.29 -1.69
N PHE A 46 18.70 -14.25 -2.17
CA PHE A 46 20.09 -14.35 -2.62
C PHE A 46 21.08 -14.49 -1.46
N THR A 47 20.67 -14.16 -0.23
CA THR A 47 21.49 -14.33 0.98
C THR A 47 21.26 -15.68 1.67
N ASN A 48 20.57 -16.61 1.02
CA ASN A 48 20.25 -17.95 1.53
C ASN A 48 19.37 -17.93 2.79
N HIS A 49 18.51 -16.92 2.92
CA HIS A 49 17.51 -16.88 3.99
C HIS A 49 16.38 -17.88 3.71
N LYS A 50 15.95 -18.62 4.75
CA LYS A 50 14.83 -19.57 4.63
C LYS A 50 13.51 -18.81 4.63
N ILE A 51 12.97 -18.58 3.43
CA ILE A 51 11.71 -17.84 3.24
C ILE A 51 10.56 -18.83 3.03
N ASN A 52 9.43 -18.59 3.71
CA ASN A 52 8.20 -19.35 3.49
C ASN A 52 7.59 -18.99 2.13
N PHE A 53 6.97 -19.96 1.44
CA PHE A 53 6.27 -19.74 0.17
C PHE A 53 5.31 -18.55 0.19
N MET A 54 4.57 -18.36 1.29
CA MET A 54 3.64 -17.22 1.42
C MET A 54 4.34 -15.87 1.51
N GLN A 55 5.51 -15.80 2.15
CA GLN A 55 6.32 -14.58 2.18
C GLN A 55 6.89 -14.29 0.79
N TRP A 56 7.33 -15.33 0.08
CA TRP A 56 7.78 -15.20 -1.30
C TRP A 56 6.68 -14.62 -2.21
N THR A 57 5.45 -15.15 -2.14
CA THR A 57 4.30 -14.62 -2.91
C THR A 57 4.03 -13.17 -2.55
N TYR A 58 4.04 -12.81 -1.26
CA TYR A 58 3.86 -11.43 -0.81
C TYR A 58 4.93 -10.48 -1.41
N TYR A 59 6.20 -10.89 -1.41
CA TYR A 59 7.28 -10.07 -1.97
C TYR A 59 7.17 -9.92 -3.48
N VAL A 60 6.81 -10.98 -4.21
CA VAL A 60 6.56 -10.92 -5.67
C VAL A 60 5.41 -9.96 -5.97
N LEU A 61 4.27 -10.09 -5.28
CA LEU A 61 3.10 -9.24 -5.52
C LEU A 61 3.41 -7.76 -5.23
N ASN A 62 4.08 -7.45 -4.11
CA ASN A 62 4.48 -6.07 -3.82
C ASN A 62 5.46 -5.51 -4.86
N THR A 63 6.37 -6.34 -5.37
CA THR A 63 7.31 -5.94 -6.43
C THR A 63 6.57 -5.64 -7.74
N LEU A 64 5.57 -6.45 -8.11
CA LEU A 64 4.73 -6.19 -9.28
C LEU A 64 3.93 -4.88 -9.12
N VAL A 65 3.33 -4.66 -7.95
CA VAL A 65 2.62 -3.40 -7.66
C VAL A 65 3.56 -2.20 -7.72
N LEU A 66 4.81 -2.34 -7.25
CA LEU A 66 5.84 -1.30 -7.38
C LEU A 66 6.13 -0.96 -8.85
N ILE A 67 6.36 -1.97 -9.70
CA ILE A 67 6.61 -1.76 -11.13
C ILE A 67 5.45 -1.00 -11.77
N ILE A 68 4.21 -1.41 -11.50
CA ILE A 68 3.01 -0.74 -12.02
C ILE A 68 2.92 0.71 -11.51
N THR A 69 3.24 0.94 -10.25
CA THR A 69 3.26 2.27 -9.62
C THR A 69 4.27 3.19 -10.31
N VAL A 70 5.49 2.71 -10.55
CA VAL A 70 6.54 3.47 -11.24
C VAL A 70 6.14 3.75 -12.69
N MET A 71 5.61 2.77 -13.41
CA MET A 71 5.10 2.98 -14.77
C MET A 71 4.00 4.03 -14.82
N CYS A 72 3.07 4.00 -13.86
CA CYS A 72 2.00 5.00 -13.75
C CYS A 72 2.56 6.40 -13.49
N TYR A 73 3.52 6.51 -12.55
CA TYR A 73 4.19 7.77 -12.24
C TYR A 73 4.88 8.40 -13.46
N LEU A 74 5.63 7.62 -14.24
CA LEU A 74 6.30 8.11 -15.46
C LEU A 74 5.29 8.65 -16.48
N HIS A 75 4.16 7.96 -16.68
CA HIS A 75 3.12 8.40 -17.61
C HIS A 75 2.39 9.66 -17.13
N ILE A 76 2.15 9.78 -15.83
CA ILE A 76 1.57 10.99 -15.24
C ILE A 76 2.53 12.17 -15.39
N LYS A 77 3.84 11.98 -15.13
CA LYS A 77 4.82 13.04 -15.34
C LYS A 77 4.88 13.51 -16.79
N LYS A 78 4.84 12.58 -17.75
CA LYS A 78 4.74 12.92 -19.18
C LYS A 78 3.49 13.76 -19.48
N LEU A 79 2.35 13.39 -18.91
CA LEU A 79 1.10 14.14 -19.04
C LEU A 79 1.19 15.53 -18.42
N THR A 80 1.82 15.65 -17.24
CA THR A 80 2.08 16.93 -16.56
C THR A 80 2.89 17.88 -17.44
N THR A 81 3.97 17.38 -18.03
CA THR A 81 4.83 18.16 -18.92
C THR A 81 4.09 18.62 -20.18
N ALA A 82 3.29 17.73 -20.79
CA ALA A 82 2.47 18.09 -21.94
C ALA A 82 1.42 19.16 -21.61
N ALA A 83 0.79 19.06 -20.44
CA ALA A 83 -0.19 20.05 -19.97
C ALA A 83 0.45 21.44 -19.74
N LEU A 84 1.67 21.47 -19.18
CA LEU A 84 2.42 22.72 -18.96
C LEU A 84 2.82 23.37 -20.29
N ALA A 85 3.14 22.56 -21.30
CA ALA A 85 3.45 23.03 -22.65
C ALA A 85 2.21 23.45 -23.48
N ASN A 86 1.01 23.52 -22.86
CA ASN A 86 -0.27 23.82 -23.54
C ASN A 86 -0.60 22.89 -24.72
N ILE A 87 -0.07 21.66 -24.72
CA ILE A 87 -0.36 20.65 -25.74
C ILE A 87 -1.75 20.07 -25.47
N SER A 88 -2.54 19.88 -26.53
CA SER A 88 -3.86 19.26 -26.43
C SER A 88 -3.77 17.88 -25.76
N LEU A 89 -4.48 17.73 -24.64
CA LEU A 89 -4.54 16.46 -23.90
C LEU A 89 -5.24 15.35 -24.69
N ASN A 90 -6.03 15.71 -25.70
CA ASN A 90 -6.80 14.77 -26.52
C ASN A 90 -5.98 14.16 -27.68
N THR A 91 -4.65 14.17 -27.55
CA THR A 91 -3.71 13.58 -28.51
C THR A 91 -3.58 12.07 -28.29
N ASP A 92 -3.41 11.29 -29.35
CA ASP A 92 -3.29 9.82 -29.28
C ASP A 92 -2.12 9.33 -28.41
N SER A 93 -1.10 10.18 -28.24
CA SER A 93 0.04 9.94 -27.35
C SER A 93 -0.32 9.86 -25.86
N ASN A 94 -1.48 10.40 -25.44
CA ASN A 94 -1.93 10.42 -24.04
C ASN A 94 -2.96 9.34 -23.71
N LEU A 95 -3.51 8.64 -24.70
CA LEU A 95 -4.38 7.48 -24.51
C LEU A 95 -3.76 6.36 -23.63
N PRO A 96 -2.47 5.98 -23.80
CA PRO A 96 -1.87 4.95 -22.94
C PRO A 96 -1.86 5.36 -21.47
N THR A 97 -1.73 6.64 -21.16
CA THR A 97 -1.73 7.15 -19.77
C THR A 97 -3.05 6.86 -19.06
N ILE A 98 -4.19 7.01 -19.74
CA ILE A 98 -5.50 6.69 -19.14
C ILE A 98 -5.61 5.20 -18.83
N LYS A 99 -5.16 4.35 -19.75
CA LYS A 99 -5.22 2.89 -19.59
C LYS A 99 -4.36 2.44 -18.41
N ILE A 100 -3.14 2.97 -18.33
CA ILE A 100 -2.21 2.66 -17.23
C ILE A 100 -2.74 3.19 -15.91
N LEU A 101 -3.34 4.38 -15.89
CA LEU A 101 -3.97 4.92 -14.70
C LEU A 101 -5.18 4.09 -14.26
N ALA A 102 -6.04 3.66 -15.19
CA ALA A 102 -7.16 2.77 -14.90
C ALA A 102 -6.69 1.45 -14.31
N PHE A 103 -5.68 0.85 -14.93
CA PHE A 103 -5.05 -0.38 -14.46
C PHE A 103 -4.45 -0.21 -13.07
N PHE A 104 -3.69 0.88 -12.84
CA PHE A 104 -3.15 1.21 -11.53
C PHE A 104 -4.24 1.34 -10.46
N VAL A 105 -5.34 2.06 -10.74
CA VAL A 105 -6.43 2.23 -9.76
C VAL A 105 -7.04 0.88 -9.36
N LEU A 106 -7.26 -0.02 -10.32
CA LEU A 106 -7.79 -1.36 -10.04
C LEU A 106 -6.81 -2.22 -9.26
N VAL A 107 -5.54 -2.20 -9.65
CA VAL A 107 -4.47 -2.89 -8.93
C VAL A 107 -4.35 -2.33 -7.51
N TYR A 108 -4.48 -1.02 -7.31
CA TYR A 108 -4.38 -0.37 -6.01
C TYR A 108 -5.56 -0.73 -5.08
N ILE A 109 -6.78 -0.80 -5.61
CA ILE A 109 -7.95 -1.30 -4.87
C ILE A 109 -7.75 -2.79 -4.51
N THR A 110 -7.28 -3.58 -5.46
CA THR A 110 -7.06 -5.03 -5.25
C THR A 110 -5.95 -5.28 -4.22
N ASP A 111 -4.85 -4.52 -4.32
CA ASP A 111 -3.71 -4.54 -3.40
C ASP A 111 -4.12 -4.18 -1.97
N PHE A 112 -5.07 -3.27 -1.78
CA PHE A 112 -5.61 -2.96 -0.46
C PHE A 112 -6.23 -4.20 0.21
N PHE A 113 -7.08 -4.95 -0.49
CA PHE A 113 -7.69 -6.15 0.08
C PHE A 113 -6.68 -7.28 0.27
N ILE A 114 -5.86 -7.54 -0.75
CA ILE A 114 -4.83 -8.58 -0.71
C ILE A 114 -3.82 -8.28 0.41
N GLY A 115 -3.40 -7.02 0.54
CA GLY A 115 -2.47 -6.57 1.57
C GLY A 115 -3.01 -6.79 2.98
N ASN A 116 -4.30 -6.54 3.21
CA ASN A 116 -4.96 -6.83 4.49
C ASN A 116 -4.98 -8.34 4.80
N ILE A 117 -5.25 -9.18 3.81
CA ILE A 117 -5.21 -10.64 3.97
C ILE A 117 -3.79 -11.11 4.34
N PHE A 118 -2.78 -10.62 3.62
CA PHE A 118 -1.39 -10.93 3.92
C PHE A 118 -0.95 -10.39 5.28
N MET A 119 -1.40 -9.20 5.70
CA MET A 119 -1.08 -8.66 7.02
C MET A 119 -1.54 -9.60 8.12
N VAL A 120 -2.81 -10.04 8.11
CA VAL A 120 -3.33 -10.99 9.11
C VAL A 120 -2.56 -12.31 9.07
N TYR A 121 -2.25 -12.82 7.87
CA TYR A 121 -1.51 -14.07 7.71
C TYR A 121 -0.08 -13.97 8.27
N LEU A 122 0.67 -12.93 7.88
CA LEU A 122 2.06 -12.73 8.29
C LEU A 122 2.17 -12.46 9.78
N THR A 123 1.25 -11.66 10.34
CA THR A 123 1.19 -11.42 11.79
C THR A 123 0.94 -12.72 12.56
N LYS A 124 0.01 -13.57 12.10
CA LYS A 124 -0.21 -14.87 12.72
C LYS A 124 1.04 -15.75 12.70
N MET A 125 1.71 -15.84 11.55
CA MET A 125 2.94 -16.61 11.41
C MET A 125 4.03 -16.12 12.36
N TRP A 126 4.22 -14.80 12.46
CA TRP A 126 5.20 -14.20 13.35
C TRP A 126 4.93 -14.55 14.83
N PHE A 127 3.68 -14.43 15.29
CA PHE A 127 3.33 -14.81 16.66
C PHE A 127 3.55 -16.30 16.94
N MET A 128 3.24 -17.19 15.99
CA MET A 128 3.45 -18.63 16.17
C MET A 128 4.94 -18.98 16.34
N GLU A 129 5.83 -18.31 15.60
CA GLU A 129 7.28 -18.49 15.73
C GLU A 129 7.80 -17.97 17.08
N GLU A 130 7.26 -16.84 17.56
CA GLU A 130 7.61 -16.27 18.86
C GLU A 130 7.17 -17.16 20.03
N TYR A 131 5.94 -17.70 19.98
CA TYR A 131 5.43 -18.64 20.98
C TYR A 131 6.23 -19.95 21.01
N ALA A 132 6.67 -20.46 19.86
CA ALA A 132 7.50 -21.66 19.78
C ALA A 132 8.90 -21.42 20.37
N SER A 133 9.48 -20.24 20.11
CA SER A 133 10.80 -19.85 20.62
C SER A 133 10.78 -19.67 22.14
N SER A 134 9.72 -19.06 22.69
CA SER A 134 9.53 -18.85 24.13
C SER A 134 9.41 -20.15 24.92
N GLN A 135 8.77 -21.18 24.36
CA GLN A 135 8.65 -22.49 25.02
C GLN A 135 9.99 -23.24 25.10
N THR A 136 10.84 -23.09 24.09
CA THR A 136 12.15 -23.75 24.04
C THR A 136 13.11 -23.18 25.10
N ALA A 137 12.99 -21.88 25.42
CA ALA A 137 13.80 -21.23 26.44
C ALA A 137 13.44 -21.63 27.89
N ALA A 138 12.20 -22.04 28.15
CA ALA A 138 11.72 -22.44 29.48
C ALA A 138 12.20 -23.83 29.94
N GLY A 139 12.73 -24.66 29.03
CA GLY A 139 13.19 -26.02 29.32
C GLY A 139 14.60 -26.13 29.94
N SER A 140 15.39 -25.06 29.98
CA SER A 140 16.80 -25.09 30.41
C SER A 140 16.96 -24.75 31.89
N THR A 141 16.42 -25.57 32.79
CA THR A 141 16.56 -25.41 34.25
C THR A 141 17.76 -26.20 34.77
N SER A 142 18.97 -25.62 34.74
CA SER A 142 20.11 -26.14 35.51
C SER A 142 21.26 -25.12 35.63
N THR A 143 21.10 -24.08 36.47
CA THR A 143 22.16 -23.34 37.24
C THR A 143 21.54 -22.13 37.98
N VAL A 144 20.70 -22.40 38.98
CA VAL A 144 19.82 -21.40 39.62
C VAL A 144 20.36 -20.97 40.99
N THR A 145 21.10 -19.87 41.10
CA THR A 145 21.07 -19.03 42.33
C THR A 145 21.63 -17.63 42.14
N LYS A 146 22.75 -17.44 41.43
CA LYS A 146 23.31 -16.10 41.16
C LYS A 146 22.60 -15.39 40.00
N SER A 147 22.23 -16.14 38.96
CA SER A 147 21.47 -15.66 37.81
C SER A 147 20.05 -15.21 38.19
N ALA A 148 19.43 -15.81 39.21
CA ALA A 148 18.06 -15.50 39.61
C ALA A 148 17.87 -14.05 40.12
N ARG A 149 18.85 -13.51 40.87
CA ARG A 149 18.80 -12.09 41.31
C ARG A 149 19.07 -11.12 40.17
N LEU A 150 19.95 -11.49 39.24
CA LEU A 150 20.24 -10.69 38.06
C LEU A 150 19.04 -10.66 37.13
N ILE A 151 18.42 -11.82 36.87
CA ILE A 151 17.18 -11.96 36.09
C ILE A 151 16.05 -11.16 36.72
N LYS A 152 15.87 -11.20 38.05
CA LYS A 152 14.84 -10.41 38.74
C LYS A 152 15.08 -8.89 38.68
N ARG A 153 16.34 -8.44 38.74
CA ARG A 153 16.65 -7.01 38.56
C ARG A 153 16.46 -6.57 37.12
N VAL A 154 16.91 -7.37 36.16
CA VAL A 154 16.73 -7.11 34.74
C VAL A 154 15.25 -7.13 34.38
N SER A 155 14.47 -8.08 34.90
CA SER A 155 13.01 -8.13 34.69
C SER A 155 12.30 -6.93 35.29
N ASN A 156 12.68 -6.52 36.51
CA ASN A 156 12.06 -5.36 37.16
C ASN A 156 12.40 -4.06 36.41
N VAL A 157 13.65 -3.88 35.99
CA VAL A 157 14.08 -2.70 35.20
C VAL A 157 13.41 -2.70 33.81
N LEU A 158 13.31 -3.86 33.15
CA LEU A 158 12.59 -3.99 31.87
C LEU A 158 11.09 -3.72 32.03
N SER A 159 10.47 -4.21 33.11
CA SER A 159 9.05 -3.96 33.39
C SER A 159 8.76 -2.50 33.76
N GLU A 160 9.76 -1.78 34.27
CA GLU A 160 9.68 -0.35 34.55
C GLU A 160 9.98 0.52 33.30
N GLN A 161 10.68 -0.02 32.30
CA GLN A 161 11.02 0.67 31.04
C GLN A 161 10.07 0.35 29.88
N SER A 162 9.38 -0.79 29.90
CA SER A 162 8.35 -1.15 28.92
C SER A 162 7.01 -0.51 29.29
N ALA A 163 6.26 -0.09 28.28
CA ALA A 163 4.87 0.30 28.50
C ALA A 163 4.04 -0.94 28.91
N SER A 164 2.86 -0.72 29.49
CA SER A 164 1.95 -1.84 29.76
C SER A 164 1.70 -2.63 28.47
N GLU A 165 1.73 -3.97 28.53
CA GLU A 165 1.43 -4.85 27.40
C GLU A 165 0.12 -4.45 26.67
N VAL A 166 -0.89 -4.06 27.45
CA VAL A 166 -2.19 -3.58 26.93
C VAL A 166 -2.03 -2.28 26.15
N TYR A 167 -1.15 -1.38 26.59
CA TYR A 167 -0.88 -0.12 25.90
C TYR A 167 -0.15 -0.36 24.58
N GLU A 168 0.84 -1.26 24.53
CA GLU A 168 1.56 -1.59 23.30
C GLU A 168 0.61 -2.14 22.23
N VAL A 169 -0.25 -3.10 22.60
CA VAL A 169 -1.27 -3.66 21.70
C VAL A 169 -2.26 -2.58 21.25
N PHE A 170 -2.73 -1.73 22.17
CA PHE A 170 -3.66 -0.65 21.83
C PHE A 170 -3.06 0.32 20.80
N VAL A 171 -1.82 0.78 21.02
CA VAL A 171 -1.13 1.69 20.11
C VAL A 171 -0.92 1.05 18.74
N SER A 172 -0.54 -0.23 18.67
CA SER A 172 -0.42 -0.96 17.41
C SER A 172 -1.75 -1.03 16.65
N VAL A 173 -2.85 -1.39 17.34
CA VAL A 173 -4.18 -1.48 16.71
C VAL A 173 -4.65 -0.13 16.19
N VAL A 174 -4.51 0.93 16.99
CA VAL A 174 -4.87 2.30 16.56
C VAL A 174 -4.04 2.72 15.36
N THR A 175 -2.74 2.44 15.36
CA THR A 175 -1.84 2.77 14.23
C THR A 175 -2.28 2.05 12.95
N VAL A 176 -2.64 0.77 13.04
CA VAL A 176 -3.14 0.00 11.89
C VAL A 176 -4.45 0.60 11.37
N VAL A 177 -5.42 0.86 12.25
CA VAL A 177 -6.73 1.40 11.86
C VAL A 177 -6.59 2.78 11.19
N VAL A 178 -5.79 3.67 11.77
CA VAL A 178 -5.54 5.01 11.20
C VAL A 178 -4.86 4.89 9.83
N SER A 179 -3.87 4.00 9.69
CA SER A 179 -3.18 3.77 8.41
C SER A 179 -4.15 3.26 7.32
N GLU A 180 -5.08 2.38 7.67
CA GLU A 180 -6.07 1.85 6.74
C GLU A 180 -7.12 2.90 6.32
N ILE A 181 -7.56 3.77 7.24
CA ILE A 181 -8.44 4.90 6.92
C ILE A 181 -7.76 5.84 5.91
N ILE A 182 -6.48 6.14 6.13
CA ILE A 182 -5.69 6.98 5.21
C ILE A 182 -5.59 6.33 3.83
N ARG A 183 -5.37 5.01 3.76
CA ARG A 183 -5.32 4.27 2.49
C ARG A 183 -6.64 4.30 1.74
N ILE A 184 -7.78 4.12 2.42
CA ILE A 184 -9.12 4.23 1.81
C ILE A 184 -9.33 5.64 1.21
N TYR A 185 -8.85 6.68 1.90
CA TYR A 185 -8.88 8.04 1.39
C TYR A 185 -8.00 8.20 0.13
N PHE A 186 -6.80 7.62 0.10
CA PHE A 186 -5.92 7.64 -1.08
C PHE A 186 -6.52 6.93 -2.29
N ILE A 187 -7.16 5.77 -2.10
CA ILE A 187 -7.90 5.06 -3.15
C ILE A 187 -8.96 5.97 -3.75
N SER A 188 -9.72 6.66 -2.89
CA SER A 188 -10.78 7.59 -3.31
C SER A 188 -10.22 8.76 -4.14
N ILE A 189 -9.04 9.27 -3.79
CA ILE A 189 -8.36 10.34 -4.55
C ILE A 189 -7.89 9.83 -5.93
N ALA A 190 -7.27 8.65 -5.97
CA ALA A 190 -6.80 8.07 -7.23
C ALA A 190 -7.96 7.84 -8.22
N LEU A 191 -9.08 7.31 -7.73
CA LEU A 191 -10.31 7.17 -8.50
C LEU A 191 -10.87 8.52 -8.96
N SER A 192 -10.89 9.52 -8.06
CA SER A 192 -11.36 10.88 -8.40
C SER A 192 -10.52 11.53 -9.50
N TYR A 193 -9.20 11.31 -9.48
CA TYR A 193 -8.30 11.83 -10.50
C TYR A 193 -8.52 11.14 -11.84
N TYR A 194 -8.65 9.81 -11.84
CA TYR A 194 -8.99 9.04 -13.03
C TYR A 194 -10.27 9.56 -13.70
N LEU A 195 -11.37 9.68 -12.95
CA LEU A 195 -12.65 10.16 -13.47
C LEU A 195 -12.60 11.62 -13.96
N ARG A 196 -11.70 12.43 -13.40
CA ARG A 196 -11.44 13.80 -13.89
C ARG A 196 -10.69 13.79 -15.21
N LEU A 197 -9.65 12.97 -15.32
CA LEU A 197 -8.84 12.88 -16.52
C LEU A 197 -9.64 12.27 -17.69
N ARG A 198 -10.42 11.24 -17.42
CA ARG A 198 -11.32 10.60 -18.40
C ARG A 198 -12.30 11.58 -19.04
N ARG A 199 -12.84 12.53 -18.27
CA ARG A 199 -13.71 13.58 -18.83
C ARG A 199 -12.99 14.56 -19.76
N ARG A 200 -11.70 14.81 -19.54
CA ARG A 200 -10.91 15.68 -20.42
C ARG A 200 -10.53 14.98 -21.73
N ILE A 201 -10.47 13.65 -21.73
CA ILE A 201 -10.10 12.85 -22.88
C ILE A 201 -11.32 12.02 -23.29
N SER A 202 -12.20 12.63 -24.08
CA SER A 202 -13.47 12.03 -24.53
C SER A 202 -13.31 11.02 -25.67
N ARG A 203 -12.06 10.65 -26.02
CA ARG A 203 -11.79 9.69 -27.09
C ARG A 203 -12.11 8.25 -26.65
N PRO A 204 -12.73 7.44 -27.52
CA PRO A 204 -12.88 6.01 -27.26
C PRO A 204 -11.49 5.38 -27.19
N CYS A 205 -11.26 4.57 -26.15
CA CYS A 205 -10.07 3.75 -26.07
C CYS A 205 -10.33 2.44 -26.82
N SER A 206 -9.39 2.01 -27.66
CA SER A 206 -9.44 0.69 -28.34
C SER A 206 -8.19 -0.14 -28.00
N GLY A 207 -8.27 -1.46 -28.12
CA GLY A 207 -7.14 -2.40 -27.92
C GLY A 207 -6.90 -2.85 -26.47
N PHE A 208 -5.74 -3.41 -26.18
CA PHE A 208 -5.41 -3.95 -24.85
C PHE A 208 -5.56 -2.88 -23.74
N GLY A 209 -6.15 -3.26 -22.61
CA GLY A 209 -6.39 -2.40 -21.45
C GLY A 209 -7.69 -1.58 -21.46
N THR A 210 -8.54 -1.70 -22.49
CA THR A 210 -9.86 -1.04 -22.53
C THR A 210 -10.81 -1.56 -21.47
N TYR A 211 -10.76 -2.85 -21.16
CA TYR A 211 -11.61 -3.47 -20.12
C TYR A 211 -11.50 -2.76 -18.76
N PHE A 212 -10.30 -2.31 -18.38
CA PHE A 212 -10.08 -1.57 -17.14
C PHE A 212 -10.76 -0.20 -17.17
N VAL A 213 -10.68 0.48 -18.32
CA VAL A 213 -11.33 1.77 -18.55
C VAL A 213 -12.86 1.58 -18.53
N ASP A 214 -13.38 0.60 -19.25
CA ASP A 214 -14.81 0.31 -19.33
C ASP A 214 -15.40 -0.08 -17.96
N PHE A 215 -14.64 -0.86 -17.17
CA PHE A 215 -15.04 -1.23 -15.81
C PHE A 215 -15.14 0.00 -14.90
N LEU A 216 -14.13 0.88 -14.91
CA LEU A 216 -14.18 2.11 -14.10
C LEU A 216 -15.18 3.13 -14.62
N ASP A 217 -15.44 3.17 -15.93
CA ASP A 217 -16.47 4.02 -16.54
C ASP A 217 -17.88 3.59 -16.12
N LYS A 218 -18.12 2.29 -15.88
CA LYS A 218 -19.39 1.78 -15.31
C LYS A 218 -19.61 2.19 -13.85
N LEU A 219 -18.55 2.57 -13.13
CA LEU A 219 -18.64 3.03 -11.73
C LEU A 219 -19.02 4.53 -11.62
N ASN A 220 -19.18 5.23 -12.75
CA ASN A 220 -19.44 6.68 -12.84
C ASN A 220 -20.93 6.99 -13.08
#